data_AF-A0A7S0RYT9-F1
#
_entry.id   AF-A0A7S0RYT9-F1
#
_cell.length_a   1.000
_cell.length_b   1.000
_cell.length_c   1.000
_cell.angle_alpha   90.00
_cell.angle_beta   90.00
_cell.angle_gamma   90.00
#
_symmetry.space_group_name_H-M   'P 1'
#
loop_
_entity.id
_entity.type
_entity.pdbx_description
1 polymer ?
#
loop_
_entity_poly.entity_id
_entity_poly.type
_entity_poly.pdbx_seq_one_letter_code
_entity_poly.pdbx_strand_id
1 'polypeptide(L)'
;DCSCAMGGCSALRCFNGPQSWKLGWADLVASLDRAAQLPIGLWVVFNLPAMQRNPTNTVRLTAAWQPPLDYTSYFFSYRDKSGGDAGIPNGYTGRISVHEFMGQAGVYDPQKSMLLWTLLQGEEWPDGPRMARVRAKFLGMTAAGEAILAVCRILTTTGTECTATMPSQPPSPPPPPSPTPPP
;
A
#
# COMPACT_ATOMS: atom_id res chain seq x y z
N ASP A 1 23.28 -9.79 -4.71
CA ASP A 1 22.10 -10.34 -4.04
C ASP A 1 20.77 -9.82 -4.62
N CYS A 2 20.62 -8.75 -5.37
CA CYS A 2 20.13 -7.51 -4.75
C CYS A 2 18.59 -7.34 -4.76
N SER A 3 17.78 -8.40 -4.64
CA SER A 3 16.38 -8.30 -4.15
C SER A 3 15.74 -9.72 -4.00
N CYS A 4 15.34 -10.21 -2.83
CA CYS A 4 14.29 -11.26 -2.60
C CYS A 4 14.19 -11.49 -1.08
N ALA A 5 13.19 -12.09 -0.43
CA ALA A 5 11.91 -12.66 -0.83
C ALA A 5 10.84 -11.58 -0.86
N MET A 6 9.87 -11.68 -1.76
CA MET A 6 8.90 -10.60 -1.99
C MET A 6 9.49 -9.38 -2.68
N GLY A 7 10.55 -9.57 -3.46
CA GLY A 7 10.92 -8.70 -4.57
C GLY A 7 12.28 -9.07 -5.10
N GLY A 8 12.38 -9.47 -6.37
CA GLY A 8 13.49 -9.36 -7.35
C GLY A 8 14.74 -10.28 -7.42
N CYS A 9 14.71 -11.62 -7.52
CA CYS A 9 15.91 -12.38 -7.95
C CYS A 9 15.65 -13.46 -9.03
N SER A 10 16.75 -13.90 -9.67
CA SER A 10 17.00 -14.21 -11.08
C SER A 10 16.40 -15.48 -11.70
N ALA A 11 15.26 -15.98 -11.21
CA ALA A 11 14.41 -16.93 -11.94
C ALA A 11 12.98 -16.90 -11.35
N LEU A 12 11.95 -17.05 -12.21
CA LEU A 12 10.51 -17.02 -11.87
C LEU A 12 10.16 -16.01 -10.76
N ARG A 13 10.15 -14.73 -11.14
CA ARG A 13 9.91 -13.51 -10.32
C ARG A 13 8.98 -13.77 -9.12
N CYS A 14 9.46 -13.56 -7.89
CA CYS A 14 8.57 -13.47 -6.72
C CYS A 14 7.70 -12.21 -6.86
N PHE A 15 6.42 -12.38 -7.16
CA PHE A 15 5.49 -11.27 -7.35
C PHE A 15 5.24 -10.56 -6.02
N ASN A 16 5.45 -9.25 -6.00
CA ASN A 16 5.11 -8.34 -4.91
C ASN A 16 4.24 -7.20 -5.46
N GLY A 17 3.73 -6.33 -4.58
CA GLY A 17 2.88 -5.20 -4.98
C GLY A 17 3.44 -4.41 -6.19
N PRO A 18 4.66 -3.86 -6.10
CA PRO A 18 5.26 -3.09 -7.20
C PRO A 18 5.38 -3.85 -8.52
N GLN A 19 5.88 -5.09 -8.49
CA GLN A 19 6.10 -5.88 -9.71
C GLN A 19 4.77 -6.33 -10.33
N SER A 20 3.76 -6.63 -9.51
CA SER A 20 2.43 -7.00 -9.99
C SER A 20 1.74 -5.80 -10.66
N TRP A 21 1.82 -4.62 -10.04
CA TRP A 21 1.33 -3.37 -10.63
C TRP A 21 2.02 -3.06 -11.95
N LYS A 22 3.35 -3.14 -11.98
CA LYS A 22 4.16 -2.86 -13.17
C LYS A 22 3.80 -3.77 -14.36
N LEU A 23 3.49 -5.04 -14.10
CA LEU A 23 3.08 -6.01 -15.12
C LEU A 23 1.59 -5.91 -15.51
N GLY A 24 0.83 -5.03 -14.87
CA GLY A 24 -0.62 -4.90 -15.09
C GLY A 24 -1.43 -6.05 -14.51
N TRP A 25 -0.88 -6.78 -13.53
CA TRP A 25 -1.58 -7.89 -12.86
C TRP A 25 -2.31 -7.45 -11.59
N ALA A 26 -1.94 -6.29 -11.06
CA ALA A 26 -2.59 -5.69 -9.90
C ALA A 26 -2.97 -4.23 -10.19
N ASP A 27 -4.21 -3.88 -9.87
CA ASP A 27 -4.70 -2.52 -9.83
C ASP A 27 -4.44 -1.88 -8.46
N LEU A 28 -4.40 -0.55 -8.45
CA LEU A 28 -4.20 0.22 -7.23
C LEU A 28 -5.54 0.44 -6.51
N VAL A 29 -5.58 0.13 -5.22
CA VAL A 29 -6.65 0.57 -4.31
C VAL A 29 -6.66 2.10 -4.23
N ALA A 30 -5.47 2.70 -4.17
CA ALA A 30 -5.27 4.14 -4.20
C ALA A 30 -3.87 4.49 -4.73
N SER A 31 -3.78 5.63 -5.39
CA SER A 31 -2.52 6.28 -5.75
C SER A 31 -2.43 7.63 -5.03
N LEU A 32 -1.50 7.73 -4.09
CA LEU A 32 -1.23 8.91 -3.27
C LEU A 32 -0.03 9.65 -3.87
N ASP A 33 -0.28 10.43 -4.91
CA ASP A 33 0.74 11.17 -5.68
C ASP A 33 0.74 12.67 -5.36
N ARG A 34 -0.30 13.16 -4.67
CA ARG A 34 -0.48 14.59 -4.37
C ARG A 34 -0.64 14.84 -2.87
N ALA A 35 -0.10 15.99 -2.44
CA ALA A 35 -0.25 16.48 -1.07
C ALA A 35 -1.71 16.59 -0.60
N ALA A 36 -2.65 16.87 -1.51
CA ALA A 36 -4.08 17.01 -1.18
C ALA A 36 -4.73 15.68 -0.75
N GLN A 37 -4.22 14.54 -1.23
CA GLN A 37 -4.74 13.22 -0.88
C GLN A 37 -4.22 12.72 0.47
N LEU A 38 -3.12 13.31 0.94
CA LEU A 38 -2.50 12.97 2.22
C LEU A 38 -2.18 14.26 2.99
N PRO A 39 -3.19 14.90 3.61
CA PRO A 39 -2.98 16.05 4.47
C PRO A 39 -2.02 15.72 5.62
N ILE A 40 -1.26 16.72 6.04
CA ILE A 40 -0.31 16.56 7.15
C ILE A 40 -1.07 16.25 8.44
N GLY A 41 -0.59 15.27 9.20
CA GLY A 41 -1.08 14.93 10.55
C GLY A 41 -2.40 14.18 10.58
N LEU A 42 -2.97 13.83 9.43
CA LEU A 42 -4.21 13.06 9.31
C LEU A 42 -3.93 11.66 8.77
N TRP A 43 -4.49 10.65 9.44
CA TRP A 43 -4.51 9.29 8.93
C TRP A 43 -5.53 9.16 7.81
N VAL A 44 -5.10 8.64 6.66
CA VAL A 44 -5.98 8.22 5.58
C VAL A 44 -5.99 6.71 5.55
N VAL A 45 -7.19 6.12 5.55
CA VAL A 45 -7.41 4.68 5.77
C VAL A 45 -7.85 4.00 4.48
N PHE A 46 -7.30 2.82 4.23
CA PHE A 46 -7.59 1.97 3.08
C PHE A 46 -7.86 0.54 3.54
N ASN A 47 -8.83 -0.10 2.90
CA ASN A 47 -8.98 -1.55 2.98
C ASN A 47 -8.10 -2.17 1.89
N LEU A 48 -7.26 -3.11 2.29
CA LEU A 48 -6.25 -3.72 1.46
C LEU A 48 -6.52 -5.22 1.36
N PRO A 49 -7.20 -5.66 0.28
CA PRO A 49 -7.42 -7.08 0.01
C PRO A 49 -6.10 -7.84 -0.10
N ALA A 50 -6.14 -9.14 0.18
CA ALA A 50 -4.99 -10.01 -0.07
C ALA A 50 -4.71 -10.09 -1.57
N MET A 51 -3.44 -9.92 -1.96
CA MET A 51 -3.02 -9.79 -3.37
C MET A 51 -3.54 -10.90 -4.29
N GLN A 52 -3.57 -12.13 -3.79
CA GLN A 52 -3.98 -13.31 -4.51
C GLN A 52 -5.51 -13.50 -4.57
N ARG A 53 -6.29 -12.70 -3.86
CA ARG A 53 -7.76 -12.78 -3.81
C ARG A 53 -8.47 -11.71 -4.64
N ASN A 54 -7.83 -10.56 -4.85
CA ASN A 54 -8.42 -9.43 -5.55
C ASN A 54 -7.35 -8.78 -6.45
N PRO A 55 -7.62 -8.49 -7.73
CA PRO A 55 -6.68 -7.76 -8.58
C PRO A 55 -6.41 -6.33 -8.09
N THR A 56 -7.35 -5.67 -7.42
CA THR A 56 -7.16 -4.34 -6.81
C THR A 56 -6.71 -4.50 -5.35
N ASN A 57 -5.40 -4.48 -5.11
CA ASN A 57 -4.84 -4.98 -3.83
C ASN A 57 -3.62 -4.22 -3.30
N THR A 58 -3.27 -3.10 -3.92
CA THR A 58 -2.03 -2.39 -3.60
C THR A 58 -2.29 -0.89 -3.47
N VAL A 59 -1.76 -0.24 -2.43
CA VAL A 59 -1.71 1.23 -2.35
C VAL A 59 -0.33 1.68 -2.79
N ARG A 60 -0.28 2.68 -3.69
CA ARG A 60 0.94 3.33 -4.12
C ARG A 60 1.01 4.73 -3.51
N LEU A 61 2.15 5.10 -2.96
CA LEU A 61 2.45 6.44 -2.49
C LEU A 61 3.69 6.96 -3.20
N THR A 62 3.58 8.13 -3.82
CA THR A 62 4.72 8.86 -4.39
C THR A 62 4.91 10.12 -3.56
N ALA A 63 6.05 10.23 -2.89
CA ALA A 63 6.34 11.34 -1.98
C ALA A 63 6.73 12.62 -2.73
N ALA A 64 5.85 13.11 -3.61
CA ALA A 64 6.10 14.27 -4.48
C ALA A 64 6.41 15.57 -3.69
N TRP A 65 6.10 15.61 -2.40
CA TRP A 65 6.41 16.70 -1.48
C TRP A 65 7.81 16.63 -0.85
N GLN A 66 8.65 15.67 -1.23
CA GLN A 66 10.04 15.58 -0.80
C GLN A 66 10.98 15.56 -2.02
N PRO A 67 11.36 16.70 -2.60
CA PRO A 67 12.44 16.73 -3.59
C PRO A 67 13.74 16.21 -2.96
N PRO A 68 14.55 15.36 -3.64
CA PRO A 68 14.45 14.87 -5.02
C PRO A 68 13.84 13.45 -5.15
N LEU A 69 12.92 13.06 -4.27
CA LEU A 69 12.31 11.72 -4.24
C LEU A 69 11.03 11.62 -5.08
N ASP A 70 10.79 12.55 -5.99
CA ASP A 70 9.60 12.68 -6.84
C ASP A 70 9.32 11.43 -7.70
N TYR A 71 10.31 10.55 -7.88
CA TYR A 71 10.17 9.27 -8.60
C TYR A 71 10.16 8.03 -7.70
N THR A 72 10.46 8.16 -6.40
CA THR A 72 10.43 7.02 -5.48
C THR A 72 9.01 6.76 -5.03
N SER A 73 8.51 5.55 -5.30
CA SER A 73 7.19 5.12 -4.87
C SER A 73 7.30 4.06 -3.77
N TYR A 74 6.44 4.19 -2.77
CA TYR A 74 6.22 3.18 -1.74
C TYR A 74 4.94 2.42 -2.05
N PHE A 75 5.00 1.11 -1.99
CA PHE A 75 3.87 0.24 -2.24
C PHE A 75 3.53 -0.54 -0.97
N PHE A 76 2.26 -0.53 -0.62
CA PHE A 76 1.72 -1.29 0.50
C PHE A 76 0.84 -2.40 -0.06
N SER A 77 1.16 -3.65 0.27
CA SER A 77 0.43 -4.82 -0.20
C SER A 77 0.25 -5.84 0.92
N TYR A 78 -0.94 -6.40 1.08
CA TYR A 78 -1.25 -7.43 2.06
C TYR A 78 -1.24 -8.82 1.42
N ARG A 79 -0.66 -9.81 2.12
CA ARG A 79 -0.69 -11.21 1.70
C ARG A 79 -1.12 -12.10 2.86
N ASP A 80 -1.84 -13.16 2.53
CA ASP A 80 -2.14 -14.22 3.48
C ASP A 80 -1.78 -15.59 2.88
N LYS A 81 -1.75 -16.61 3.73
CA LYS A 81 -1.36 -17.96 3.35
C LYS A 81 -2.54 -18.72 2.72
N SER A 82 -3.00 -18.27 1.56
CA SER A 82 -4.05 -18.93 0.77
C SER A 82 -3.77 -18.90 -0.73
N GLY A 83 -4.45 -19.75 -1.51
CA GLY A 83 -4.31 -19.78 -2.97
C GLY A 83 -2.85 -19.90 -3.43
N GLY A 84 -2.44 -19.05 -4.38
CA GLY A 84 -1.06 -18.98 -4.88
C GLY A 84 -0.01 -18.63 -3.82
N ASP A 85 -0.44 -18.16 -2.64
CA ASP A 85 0.41 -17.73 -1.54
C ASP A 85 0.45 -18.76 -0.40
N ALA A 86 -0.14 -19.94 -0.57
CA ALA A 86 -0.16 -20.99 0.46
C ALA A 86 1.24 -21.41 0.96
N GLY A 87 2.27 -21.23 0.14
CA GLY A 87 3.67 -21.51 0.47
C GLY A 87 4.47 -20.33 1.04
N ILE A 88 3.85 -19.16 1.25
CA ILE A 88 4.57 -17.98 1.73
C ILE A 88 5.16 -18.23 3.14
N PRO A 89 6.42 -17.81 3.42
CA PRO A 89 6.99 -17.94 4.75
C PRO A 89 6.20 -17.15 5.81
N ASN A 90 6.20 -17.66 7.05
CA ASN A 90 5.41 -17.09 8.16
C ASN A 90 5.78 -15.63 8.50
N GLY A 91 6.99 -15.18 8.14
CA GLY A 91 7.42 -13.79 8.28
C GLY A 91 6.71 -12.80 7.35
N TYR A 92 5.92 -13.27 6.38
CA TYR A 92 5.27 -12.43 5.36
C TYR A 92 3.75 -12.65 5.25
N THR A 93 3.22 -13.76 5.75
CA THR A 93 1.76 -13.99 5.81
C THR A 93 1.10 -13.12 6.88
N GLY A 94 -0.11 -12.67 6.61
CA GLY A 94 -0.91 -11.90 7.57
C GLY A 94 -0.28 -10.54 7.89
N ARG A 95 0.51 -10.00 6.95
CA ARG A 95 1.30 -8.79 7.12
C ARG A 95 1.14 -7.86 5.92
N ILE A 96 1.24 -6.57 6.16
CA ILE A 96 1.37 -5.58 5.09
C ILE A 96 2.86 -5.42 4.79
N SER A 97 3.27 -5.74 3.57
CA SER A 97 4.62 -5.47 3.10
C SER A 97 4.73 -4.04 2.57
N VAL A 98 5.78 -3.34 2.97
CA VAL A 98 6.15 -2.01 2.47
C VAL A 98 7.32 -2.17 1.52
N HIS A 99 7.11 -1.84 0.25
CA HIS A 99 8.15 -1.90 -0.77
C HIS A 99 8.53 -0.52 -1.26
N GLU A 100 9.82 -0.27 -1.45
CA GLU A 100 10.31 0.81 -2.29
C GLU A 100 10.39 0.34 -3.73
N PHE A 101 10.00 1.21 -4.66
CA PHE A 101 10.19 1.00 -6.08
C PHE A 101 10.37 2.34 -6.81
N MET A 102 11.48 2.45 -7.55
CA MET A 102 11.82 3.66 -8.31
C MET A 102 11.44 3.56 -9.79
N GLY A 103 10.76 2.48 -10.18
CA GLY A 103 10.40 2.26 -11.57
C GLY A 103 9.05 2.84 -11.97
N GLN A 104 8.84 2.94 -13.28
CA GLN A 104 7.58 3.40 -13.88
C GLN A 104 6.71 2.21 -14.33
N ALA A 105 5.42 2.47 -14.58
CA ALA A 105 4.53 1.48 -15.19
C ALA A 105 5.04 1.11 -16.59
N GLY A 106 4.90 -0.16 -16.97
CA GLY A 106 5.30 -0.66 -18.28
C GLY A 106 6.33 -1.79 -18.23
N VAL A 107 6.59 -2.37 -19.41
CA VAL A 107 7.31 -3.65 -19.54
C VAL A 107 8.84 -3.51 -19.50
N TYR A 108 9.38 -2.31 -19.75
CA TYR A 108 10.82 -2.08 -19.96
C TYR A 108 11.43 -1.18 -18.88
N ASP A 109 11.53 -1.70 -17.67
CA ASP A 109 12.26 -1.01 -16.61
C ASP A 109 13.11 -2.01 -15.81
N PRO A 110 14.45 -1.87 -15.73
CA PRO A 110 15.29 -2.77 -14.96
C PRO A 110 15.25 -2.50 -13.45
N GLN A 111 14.51 -1.49 -12.98
CA GLN A 111 14.44 -1.15 -11.56
C GLN A 111 13.95 -2.35 -10.74
N LYS A 112 14.60 -2.54 -9.59
CA LYS A 112 14.26 -3.54 -8.61
C LYS A 112 13.37 -2.91 -7.54
N SER A 113 12.41 -3.68 -7.05
CA SER A 113 11.67 -3.35 -5.84
C SER A 113 12.42 -3.86 -4.61
N MET A 114 12.46 -3.08 -3.54
CA MET A 114 13.09 -3.45 -2.27
C MET A 114 12.05 -3.55 -1.17
N LEU A 115 12.03 -4.65 -0.42
CA LEU A 115 11.23 -4.76 0.79
C LEU A 115 11.88 -3.93 1.89
N LEU A 116 11.14 -2.99 2.45
CA LEU A 116 11.60 -2.11 3.53
C LEU A 116 11.13 -2.58 4.90
N TRP A 117 9.88 -3.06 4.96
CA TRP A 117 9.22 -3.41 6.21
C TRP A 117 8.09 -4.42 5.99
N THR A 118 7.76 -5.16 7.05
CA THR A 118 6.53 -5.97 7.13
C THR A 118 5.80 -5.61 8.41
N LEU A 119 4.58 -5.09 8.29
CA LEU A 119 3.76 -4.70 9.43
C LEU A 119 2.91 -5.88 9.87
N LEU A 120 3.01 -6.28 11.13
CA LEU A 120 1.96 -7.00 11.83
C LEU A 120 0.82 -6.07 12.20
N GLN A 121 -0.34 -6.66 12.48
CA GLN A 121 -1.44 -5.91 13.06
C GLN A 121 -1.00 -5.19 14.34
N GLY A 122 -1.31 -3.90 14.43
CA GLY A 122 -0.92 -3.00 15.50
C GLY A 122 0.41 -2.30 15.28
N GLU A 123 1.28 -2.82 14.41
CA GLU A 123 2.59 -2.24 14.12
C GLU A 123 2.50 -1.06 13.17
N GLU A 124 3.57 -0.26 13.23
CA GLU A 124 3.71 0.94 12.44
C GLU A 124 5.11 1.06 11.84
N TRP A 125 5.15 1.61 10.63
CA TRP A 125 6.34 2.05 9.93
C TRP A 125 6.55 3.56 10.20
N PRO A 126 7.61 3.96 10.93
CA PRO A 126 7.70 5.29 11.58
C PRO A 126 8.16 6.45 10.68
N ASP A 127 9.06 6.21 9.74
CA ASP A 127 9.39 7.10 8.62
C ASP A 127 10.25 6.25 7.69
N GLY A 128 10.03 6.35 6.38
CA GLY A 128 10.75 5.53 5.43
C GLY A 128 12.26 5.80 5.41
N PRO A 129 13.08 4.86 4.91
CA PRO A 129 14.54 4.99 4.90
C PRO A 129 15.06 6.17 4.07
N ARG A 130 14.21 6.80 3.24
CA ARG A 130 14.52 8.05 2.53
C ARG A 130 13.83 9.29 3.11
N MET A 131 13.34 9.22 4.35
CA MET A 131 12.60 10.33 4.99
C MET A 131 11.44 10.81 4.12
N ALA A 132 10.61 9.86 3.66
CA ALA A 132 9.43 10.15 2.84
C ALA A 132 8.43 11.08 3.55
N ARG A 133 8.62 11.29 4.85
CA ARG A 133 7.73 12.02 5.73
C ARG A 133 6.36 11.37 5.74
N VAL A 134 6.37 10.04 5.86
CA VAL A 134 5.17 9.22 5.87
C VAL A 134 5.28 8.14 6.94
N ARG A 135 4.20 7.97 7.67
CA ARG A 135 3.95 6.84 8.57
C ARG A 135 2.90 5.93 7.98
N ALA A 136 3.01 4.64 8.25
CA ALA A 136 1.97 3.68 7.88
C ALA A 136 1.70 2.70 9.01
N LYS A 137 0.43 2.40 9.27
CA LYS A 137 0.01 1.51 10.36
C LYS A 137 -0.93 0.43 9.84
N PHE A 138 -0.76 -0.79 10.33
CA PHE A 138 -1.73 -1.86 10.11
C PHE A 138 -2.68 -1.90 11.30
N LEU A 139 -3.90 -1.38 11.13
CA LEU A 139 -4.86 -1.21 12.24
C LEU A 139 -5.53 -2.52 12.65
N GLY A 140 -5.79 -3.40 11.69
CA GLY A 140 -6.53 -4.64 11.91
C GLY A 140 -7.20 -5.12 10.64
N MET A 141 -8.15 -6.04 10.77
CA MET A 141 -8.83 -6.65 9.63
C MET A 141 -10.28 -6.16 9.55
N THR A 142 -10.80 -6.00 8.35
CA THR A 142 -12.25 -5.85 8.12
C THR A 142 -12.96 -7.19 8.34
N ALA A 143 -14.28 -7.17 8.50
CA ALA A 143 -15.08 -8.38 8.56
C ALA A 143 -14.97 -9.24 7.28
N ALA A 144 -14.64 -8.63 6.15
CA ALA A 144 -14.40 -9.30 4.87
C ALA A 144 -12.98 -9.92 4.76
N GLY A 145 -12.12 -9.74 5.77
CA GLY A 145 -10.76 -10.27 5.77
C GLY A 145 -9.76 -9.43 4.97
N GLU A 146 -10.01 -8.13 4.83
CA GLU A 146 -9.08 -7.16 4.22
C GLU A 146 -8.26 -6.48 5.31
N ALA A 147 -6.99 -6.18 5.02
CA ALA A 147 -6.14 -5.47 5.96
C ALA A 147 -6.46 -3.96 5.97
N ILE A 148 -6.60 -3.36 7.14
CA ILE A 148 -6.88 -1.93 7.29
C ILE A 148 -5.53 -1.20 7.42
N LEU A 149 -5.12 -0.56 6.32
CA LEU A 149 -3.92 0.26 6.24
C LEU A 149 -4.28 1.72 6.55
N ALA A 150 -3.57 2.35 7.49
CA ALA A 150 -3.60 3.79 7.68
C ALA A 150 -2.27 4.40 7.24
N VAL A 151 -2.31 5.48 6.48
CA VAL A 151 -1.13 6.24 6.01
C VAL A 151 -1.26 7.68 6.48
N CYS A 152 -0.19 8.28 6.97
CA CYS A 152 -0.19 9.66 7.43
C CYS A 152 1.07 10.38 6.96
N ARG A 153 0.91 11.60 6.45
CA ARG A 153 2.03 12.49 6.12
C ARG A 153 2.45 13.29 7.36
N ILE A 154 3.75 13.38 7.60
CA ILE A 154 4.36 14.11 8.73
C ILE A 154 5.19 15.29 8.23
N LEU A 155 5.62 16.19 9.13
CA LEU A 155 6.59 17.25 8.82
C LEU A 155 7.94 16.96 9.47
N THR A 156 7.94 16.40 10.67
CA THR A 156 9.14 16.02 11.41
C THR A 156 9.35 14.50 11.38
N THR A 157 10.55 14.04 11.73
CA THR A 157 10.83 12.59 11.88
C THR A 157 10.21 12.02 13.16
N THR A 158 9.80 12.86 14.11
CA THR A 158 9.17 12.42 15.36
C THR A 158 7.72 11.97 15.14
N GLY A 159 7.08 12.47 14.08
CA GLY A 159 5.78 12.01 13.61
C GLY A 159 4.62 12.29 14.57
N THR A 160 4.83 13.11 15.60
CA THR A 160 3.85 13.44 16.64
C THR A 160 2.58 14.12 16.09
N GLU A 161 2.62 14.56 14.84
CA GLU A 161 1.53 15.25 14.15
C GLU A 161 0.39 14.31 13.75
N CYS A 162 0.65 13.00 13.58
CA CYS A 162 -0.39 12.03 13.23
C CYS A 162 -1.31 11.77 14.42
N THR A 163 -2.35 12.58 14.56
CA THR A 163 -3.32 12.50 15.66
C THR A 163 -4.15 11.21 15.58
N ALA A 164 -4.59 10.67 16.72
CA ALA A 164 -5.38 9.44 16.76
C ALA A 164 -6.79 9.58 16.15
N THR A 165 -7.22 10.82 15.86
CA THR A 165 -8.48 11.12 15.20
C THR A 165 -8.39 10.79 13.71
N MET A 166 -8.79 9.56 13.38
CA MET A 166 -9.04 9.19 11.98
C MET A 166 -10.21 10.03 11.45
N PRO A 167 -10.06 10.77 10.34
CA PRO A 167 -11.21 11.34 9.66
C PRO A 167 -12.16 10.18 9.32
N SER A 168 -13.40 10.28 9.79
CA SER A 168 -14.47 9.37 9.40
C SER A 168 -14.48 9.28 7.88
N GLN A 169 -14.50 8.06 7.35
CA GLN A 169 -14.62 7.76 5.93
C GLN A 169 -15.59 8.74 5.23
N PRO A 170 -15.28 9.26 4.03
CA PRO A 170 -16.23 10.09 3.30
C PRO A 170 -17.58 9.37 3.23
N PRO A 171 -18.71 10.07 3.46
CA PRO A 171 -20.01 9.43 3.42
C PRO A 171 -20.16 8.72 2.07
N SER A 172 -20.59 7.46 2.11
CA SER A 172 -20.89 6.69 0.91
C SER A 172 -21.83 7.50 0.00
N PRO A 173 -21.62 7.50 -1.33
CA PRO A 173 -22.54 8.17 -2.23
C PRO A 173 -23.98 7.64 -2.00
N PRO A 174 -25.00 8.51 -2.06
CA PRO A 174 -26.37 8.08 -1.86
C PRO A 174 -26.74 6.97 -2.87
N PRO A 175 -27.57 6.00 -2.49
CA PRO A 175 -28.01 4.96 -3.40
C PRO A 175 -28.70 5.60 -4.61
N PRO A 176 -28.54 5.02 -5.82
CA PRO A 176 -29.22 5.52 -7.01
C PRO A 176 -30.75 5.53 -6.78
N PRO A 177 -31.47 6.52 -7.33
CA PRO A 177 -32.92 6.59 -7.20
C PRO A 177 -33.55 5.31 -7.76
N SER A 178 -34.52 4.77 -7.03
CA SER A 178 -35.26 3.58 -7.46
C SER A 178 -35.91 3.83 -8.83
N PRO A 179 -35.88 2.85 -9.75
CA PRO A 179 -36.53 3.00 -11.04
C PRO A 179 -38.03 3.23 -10.85
N THR A 180 -38.57 4.20 -11.58
CA THR A 180 -39.99 4.53 -11.58
C THR A 180 -40.78 3.33 -12.13
N PRO A 181 -41.89 2.91 -11.50
CA PRO A 181 -42.73 1.85 -12.06
C PRO A 181 -43.24 2.24 -13.45
N PRO A 182 -43.31 1.30 -14.42
CA PRO A 182 -43.86 1.56 -15.73
C PRO A 182 -45.38 1.89 -15.66
N PRO A 183 -45.90 2.64 -16.65
CA PRO A 183 -47.31 3.07 -16.70
C PRO A 183 -48.30 1.91 -16.90
#